data_AF-A0A895KX98-F1
#
_entry.id   AF-A0A895KX98-F1
#
_cell.length_a   1.000
_cell.length_b   1.000
_cell.length_c   1.000
_cell.angle_alpha   90.00
_cell.angle_beta   90.00
_cell.angle_gamma   90.00
#
_symmetry.space_group_name_H-M   'P 1'
#
loop_
_entity.id
_entity.type
_entity.pdbx_description
1 polymer ?
#
loop_
_entity_poly.entity_id
_entity_poly.type
_entity_poly.pdbx_seq_one_letter_code
_entity_poly.pdbx_strand_id
1 'polypeptide(L)'
;DAATRETSLLQIKNNSDIINKIIPFFNQYPILGVKSLDFSDFKKVAELMKNKEHLNESGFSEIIKIVQQMNLGRNNSTSMLLKANVNRKELVDKT
;
A
#
# COMPACT_ATOMS: atom_id res chain seq x y z
N ASP A 1 21.40 -28.07 11.24
CA ASP A 1 20.12 -28.33 10.55
C ASP A 1 19.02 -27.42 11.09
N ALA A 2 18.87 -26.23 10.50
CA ALA A 2 17.76 -25.35 10.82
C ALA A 2 16.54 -25.87 10.06
N ALA A 3 15.61 -26.51 10.76
CA ALA A 3 14.31 -26.88 10.20
C ALA A 3 13.63 -25.61 9.68
N THR A 4 13.58 -25.44 8.37
CA THR A 4 12.81 -24.40 7.70
C THR A 4 11.35 -24.60 8.12
N ARG A 5 10.81 -23.66 8.92
CA ARG A 5 9.41 -23.72 9.33
C ARG A 5 8.54 -23.69 8.07
N GLU A 6 7.80 -24.77 7.83
CA GLU A 6 6.82 -24.84 6.76
C GLU A 6 5.82 -23.69 6.93
N THR A 7 5.80 -22.78 5.97
CA THR A 7 4.93 -21.61 5.98
C THR A 7 3.96 -21.74 4.82
N SER A 8 2.68 -21.58 5.10
CA SER A 8 1.62 -21.48 4.07
C SER A 8 1.10 -20.04 4.00
N LEU A 9 0.80 -19.58 2.78
CA LEU A 9 0.36 -18.21 2.51
C LEU A 9 -1.01 -18.22 1.83
N LEU A 10 -1.97 -17.48 2.38
CA LEU A 10 -3.21 -17.16 1.70
C LEU A 10 -3.03 -15.85 0.90
N GLN A 11 -3.24 -15.92 -0.41
CA GLN A 11 -3.16 -14.75 -1.29
C GLN A 11 -4.47 -14.60 -2.08
N ILE A 12 -5.05 -13.41 -2.03
CA ILE A 12 -6.25 -13.05 -2.77
C ILE A 12 -5.87 -11.91 -3.71
N LYS A 13 -5.82 -12.21 -5.01
CA LYS A 13 -5.36 -11.27 -6.05
C LYS A 13 -6.47 -10.78 -6.96
N ASN A 14 -7.60 -11.49 -7.00
CA ASN A 14 -8.70 -11.13 -7.88
C ASN A 14 -9.38 -9.84 -7.39
N ASN A 15 -9.47 -8.83 -8.26
CA ASN A 15 -10.07 -7.53 -7.92
C ASN A 15 -11.56 -7.66 -7.51
N SER A 16 -12.32 -8.55 -8.15
CA SER A 16 -13.71 -8.79 -7.80
C SER A 16 -13.83 -9.35 -6.37
N ASP A 17 -12.99 -10.31 -5.99
CA ASP A 17 -13.00 -10.85 -4.63
C ASP A 17 -12.57 -9.79 -3.60
N ILE A 18 -11.57 -8.97 -3.92
CA ILE A 18 -11.15 -7.86 -3.07
C ILE A 18 -12.31 -6.89 -2.81
N ILE A 19 -12.97 -6.44 -3.88
CA ILE A 19 -14.04 -5.43 -3.82
C ILE A 19 -15.32 -6.00 -3.19
N ASN A 20 -15.71 -7.22 -3.54
CA ASN A 20 -17.02 -7.77 -3.21
C ASN A 20 -17.02 -8.68 -1.98
N LYS A 21 -15.85 -9.14 -1.51
CA LYS A 21 -15.75 -10.02 -0.33
C LYS A 21 -14.87 -9.43 0.75
N ILE A 22 -13.63 -9.08 0.43
CA ILE A 22 -12.63 -8.67 1.44
C ILE A 22 -12.95 -7.31 2.04
N ILE A 23 -13.24 -6.31 1.20
CA ILE A 23 -13.61 -4.97 1.70
C ILE A 23 -14.89 -5.01 2.54
N PRO A 24 -16.00 -5.64 2.08
CA PRO A 24 -17.21 -5.77 2.88
C PRO A 24 -16.99 -6.49 4.21
N PHE A 25 -16.20 -7.58 4.21
CA PHE A 25 -15.89 -8.33 5.43
C PHE A 25 -15.21 -7.44 6.48
N PHE A 26 -14.17 -6.70 6.11
CA PHE A 26 -13.44 -5.84 7.05
C PHE A 26 -14.13 -4.50 7.34
N ASN A 27 -15.12 -4.10 6.54
CA ASN A 27 -16.05 -3.03 6.92
C ASN A 27 -17.01 -3.49 8.03
N GLN A 28 -17.49 -4.74 7.96
CA GLN A 28 -18.36 -5.32 8.98
C GLN A 28 -17.59 -5.73 10.25
N TYR A 29 -16.36 -6.20 10.09
CA TYR A 29 -15.48 -6.65 11.18
C TYR A 29 -14.17 -5.84 11.13
N PRO A 30 -14.15 -4.62 11.73
CA PRO A 30 -13.02 -3.72 11.60
C PRO A 30 -11.72 -4.30 12.13
N ILE A 31 -10.65 -4.09 11.37
CA ILE A 31 -9.28 -4.35 11.83
C ILE A 31 -8.95 -3.33 12.93
N LEU A 32 -8.28 -3.77 13.99
CA LEU A 32 -7.87 -2.92 15.10
C LEU A 32 -6.41 -2.47 14.96
N GLY A 33 -6.07 -1.35 15.61
CA GLY A 33 -4.70 -0.81 15.66
C GLY A 33 -4.23 -0.17 14.34
N VAL A 34 -2.92 -0.01 14.18
CA VAL A 34 -2.31 0.73 13.04
C VAL A 34 -2.69 0.12 11.68
N LYS A 35 -2.93 -1.20 11.62
CA LYS A 35 -3.32 -1.90 10.39
C LYS A 35 -4.70 -1.46 9.87
N SER A 36 -5.56 -0.91 10.72
CA SER A 36 -6.83 -0.30 10.30
C SER A 36 -6.63 0.87 9.34
N LEU A 37 -5.56 1.65 9.54
CA LEU A 37 -5.21 2.79 8.68
C LEU A 37 -4.74 2.29 7.31
N ASP A 38 -3.92 1.22 7.28
CA ASP A 38 -3.49 0.59 6.03
C ASP A 38 -4.67 0.00 5.27
N PHE A 39 -5.63 -0.60 5.96
CA PHE A 39 -6.83 -1.10 5.32
C PHE A 39 -7.72 0.03 4.77
N SER A 40 -7.82 1.17 5.47
CA SER A 40 -8.53 2.35 4.97
C SER A 40 -7.93 2.88 3.67
N ASP A 41 -6.60 3.01 3.62
CA ASP A 41 -5.88 3.44 2.42
C ASP A 41 -6.00 2.40 1.28
N PHE A 42 -5.90 1.11 1.60
CA PHE A 42 -6.13 0.03 0.65
C PHE A 42 -7.54 0.08 0.04
N LYS A 43 -8.57 0.32 0.85
CA LYS A 43 -9.95 0.47 0.39
C LYS A 43 -10.08 1.66 -0.57
N LYS A 44 -9.48 2.81 -0.24
CA LYS A 44 -9.48 3.99 -1.13
C LYS A 44 -8.83 3.68 -2.48
N VAL A 45 -7.69 2.99 -2.50
CA VAL A 45 -7.05 2.56 -3.75
C VAL A 45 -7.95 1.58 -4.52
N ALA A 46 -8.59 0.62 -3.85
CA ALA A 46 -9.49 -0.31 -4.51
C ALA A 46 -10.71 0.39 -5.16
N GLU A 47 -11.22 1.45 -4.55
CA GLU A 47 -12.28 2.29 -5.13
C GLU A 47 -11.79 3.05 -6.37
N LEU A 48 -10.61 3.68 -6.32
CA LEU A 48 -9.98 4.31 -7.49
C LEU A 48 -9.75 3.32 -8.63
N MET A 49 -9.33 2.10 -8.30
CA MET A 49 -9.16 1.01 -9.27
C MET A 49 -10.50 0.59 -9.88
N LYS A 50 -11.54 0.43 -9.06
CA LYS A 50 -12.91 0.10 -9.48
C LYS A 50 -13.49 1.14 -10.44
N ASN A 51 -13.25 2.42 -10.14
CA ASN A 51 -13.71 3.55 -10.95
C ASN A 51 -12.85 3.79 -12.20
N LYS A 52 -11.82 2.97 -12.44
CA LYS A 52 -10.84 3.13 -13.53
C LYS A 52 -10.03 4.42 -13.48
N GLU A 53 -9.98 5.10 -12.33
CA GLU A 53 -9.24 6.36 -12.18
C GLU A 53 -7.72 6.18 -12.31
N HIS A 54 -7.22 4.98 -12.01
CA HIS A 54 -5.83 4.59 -12.24
C HIS A 54 -5.36 4.67 -13.70
N LEU A 55 -6.29 4.77 -14.68
CA LEU A 55 -5.97 4.90 -16.10
C LEU A 55 -5.62 6.34 -16.49
N ASN A 56 -5.92 7.32 -15.64
CA ASN A 56 -5.55 8.72 -15.86
C ASN A 56 -4.40 9.14 -14.92
N GLU A 57 -3.65 10.15 -15.33
CA GLU A 57 -2.43 10.58 -14.63
C GLU A 57 -2.72 11.06 -13.20
N SER A 58 -3.83 11.79 -13.01
CA SER A 58 -4.21 12.31 -11.70
C SER A 58 -4.55 11.18 -10.71
N GLY A 59 -5.38 10.22 -11.14
CA GLY A 59 -5.76 9.07 -10.33
C GLY A 59 -4.57 8.14 -10.06
N PHE A 60 -3.69 7.93 -11.04
CA PHE A 60 -2.44 7.21 -10.83
C PHE A 60 -1.54 7.92 -9.80
N SER A 61 -1.35 9.24 -9.93
CA SER A 61 -0.56 10.05 -9.00
C SER A 61 -1.13 9.97 -7.57
N GLU A 62 -2.45 10.02 -7.43
CA GLU A 62 -3.12 9.87 -6.13
C GLU A 62 -2.89 8.48 -5.52
N ILE A 63 -3.00 7.40 -6.32
CA ILE A 63 -2.70 6.04 -5.85
C ILE A 63 -1.27 5.95 -5.33
N ILE A 64 -0.29 6.50 -6.05
CA ILE A 64 1.11 6.48 -5.63
C ILE A 64 1.29 7.22 -4.30
N LYS A 65 0.67 8.40 -4.12
CA LYS A 65 0.73 9.14 -2.85
C LYS A 65 0.16 8.34 -1.69
N ILE A 66 -0.97 7.66 -1.89
CA ILE A 66 -1.60 6.83 -0.86
C ILE A 66 -0.68 5.65 -0.51
N VAL A 67 -0.20 4.90 -1.50
CA VAL A 67 0.63 3.71 -1.29
C VAL A 67 1.94 4.04 -0.56
N GLN A 68 2.51 5.22 -0.80
CA GLN A 68 3.72 5.70 -0.10
C GLN A 68 3.51 5.88 1.42
N GLN A 69 2.28 6.06 1.88
CA GLN A 69 1.94 6.25 3.30
C GLN A 69 1.42 4.97 3.97
N MET A 70 1.38 3.84 3.25
CA MET A 70 0.90 2.56 3.79
C MET A 70 2.03 1.72 4.41
N ASN A 71 1.66 0.85 5.35
CA ASN A 71 2.52 -0.13 6.01
C ASN A 71 3.78 0.53 6.60
N LEU A 72 4.98 0.11 6.18
CA LEU A 72 6.25 0.69 6.64
C LEU A 72 6.38 2.18 6.25
N GLY A 73 5.72 2.62 5.19
CA GLY A 73 5.69 4.03 4.78
C GLY A 73 4.98 4.95 5.79
N ARG A 74 4.07 4.40 6.60
CA ARG A 74 3.33 5.13 7.63
C ARG A 74 4.21 5.57 8.80
N ASN A 75 5.25 4.78 9.08
CA ASN A 75 6.21 5.10 10.13
C ASN A 75 7.36 5.88 9.49
N ASN A 76 7.37 7.20 9.74
CA ASN A 76 8.24 8.19 9.09
C ASN A 76 9.76 7.97 9.16
N SER A 77 10.26 6.91 9.80
CA SER A 77 11.68 6.54 9.77
C SER A 77 12.14 6.16 8.34
N THR A 78 11.29 5.49 7.55
CA THR A 78 11.65 5.08 6.19
C THR A 78 11.44 6.19 5.16
N SER A 79 10.42 7.04 5.33
CA SER A 79 10.15 8.17 4.43
C SER A 79 11.23 9.26 4.52
N MET A 80 11.82 9.48 5.71
CA MET A 80 13.01 10.35 5.87
C MET A 80 14.24 9.77 5.16
N LEU A 81 14.51 8.46 5.28
CA LEU A 81 15.65 7.81 4.62
C LEU A 81 15.52 7.81 3.09
N LEU A 82 14.32 7.61 2.56
CA LEU A 82 14.07 7.67 1.12
C LEU A 82 14.24 9.10 0.58
N LYS A 83 13.70 10.12 1.27
CA LYS A 83 13.91 11.54 0.90
C LYS A 83 15.39 11.95 0.95
N ALA A 84 16.12 11.49 1.96
CA ALA A 84 17.56 11.76 2.09
C ALA A 84 18.38 11.12 0.96
N ASN A 85 18.02 9.92 0.50
CA ASN A 85 18.71 9.23 -0.59
C ASN A 85 18.37 9.78 -1.97
N VAL A 86 17.14 10.24 -2.20
CA VAL A 86 16.74 10.92 -3.44
C VAL A 86 17.51 12.23 -3.60
N ASN A 87 17.56 13.07 -2.55
CA ASN A 87 18.31 14.33 -2.58
C ASN A 87 19.82 14.13 -2.80
N ARG A 88 20.40 13.01 -2.31
CA ARG A 88 21.82 12.71 -2.51
C ARG A 88 22.13 12.33 -3.96
N LYS A 89 21.23 11.61 -4.63
CA LYS A 89 21.41 11.19 -6.03
C LYS A 89 21.35 12.38 -7.00
N GLU A 90 20.44 13.32 -6.75
CA GLU A 90 20.36 14.58 -7.54
C GLU A 90 21.57 15.49 -7.38
N LEU A 91 22.29 15.41 -6.25
CA LEU A 91 23.55 16.14 -6.05
C LEU A 91 24.72 15.46 -6.78
N VAL A 92 24.76 14.12 -6.80
CA VAL A 92 25.80 13.37 -7.51
C VAL A 92 25.67 13.51 -9.03
N ASP A 93 24.45 13.51 -9.56
CA ASP A 93 24.20 13.69 -11.00
C ASP A 93 24.42 15.14 -11.50
N LYS A 94 24.69 16.10 -10.59
CA LYS A 94 24.99 17.51 -10.90
C LYS A 94 26.47 17.89 -10.74
N THR A 95 27.34 16.95 -10.36
CA THR A 95 28.80 17.11 -10.25
C THR A 95 29.51 16.22 -11.25
#